data_AF-A0ABD7KAC4-F1
#
_entry.id   AF-A0ABD7KAC4-F1
#
_cell.length_a   1.000
_cell.length_b   1.000
_cell.length_c   1.000
_cell.angle_alpha   90.00
_cell.angle_beta   90.00
_cell.angle_gamma   90.00
#
_symmetry.space_group_name_H-M   'P 1'
#
loop_
_entity.id
_entity.type
_entity.pdbx_description
1 polymer ?
#
loop_
_entity_poly.entity_id
_entity_poly.type
_entity_poly.pdbx_seq_one_letter_code
_entity_poly.pdbx_strand_id
1 'polypeptide(L)'
;MSYVSAEHDRMLAAMILPCVVVAVDLAAARVRVRCGDWTSGWLRWHAQAAGQARHWRAPSLGEQGVLLSPSGAVAMGTFIPGLYGDAGAAPDSSASRETWRFDDGASLSYDWSAHRYRIEVPSGTVEVKAGASRVLVSDAEVRAEAAKISLQGAVEIAGPLKVSGDILGGGSIIDTSGNSNHHTH
;
A
#
# COMPACT_ATOMS: atom_id res chain seq x y z
N MET A 1 25.53 -7.04 -45.89
CA MET A 1 24.28 -7.13 -45.11
C MET A 1 23.19 -6.45 -45.91
N SER A 2 22.02 -7.07 -46.10
CA SER A 2 20.92 -6.41 -46.83
C SER A 2 20.30 -5.30 -45.97
N TYR A 3 19.62 -4.34 -46.61
CA TYR A 3 18.88 -3.29 -45.89
C TYR A 3 17.91 -3.89 -44.85
N VAL A 4 17.14 -4.90 -45.26
CA VAL A 4 16.15 -5.56 -44.40
C VAL A 4 16.82 -6.24 -43.20
N SER A 5 17.96 -6.91 -43.39
CA SER A 5 18.69 -7.53 -42.28
C SER A 5 19.20 -6.50 -41.28
N ALA A 6 19.72 -5.36 -41.74
CA ALA A 6 20.17 -4.28 -40.86
C ALA A 6 19.00 -3.64 -40.09
N GLU A 7 17.85 -3.46 -40.75
CA GLU A 7 16.66 -2.91 -40.09
C GLU A 7 16.07 -3.86 -39.05
N HIS A 8 16.03 -5.17 -39.35
CA HIS A 8 15.63 -6.16 -38.35
C HIS A 8 16.53 -6.15 -37.13
N ASP A 9 17.85 -6.02 -37.32
CA ASP A 9 18.81 -5.95 -36.20
C ASP A 9 18.53 -4.71 -35.32
N ARG A 10 18.27 -3.55 -35.94
CA ARG A 10 17.86 -2.34 -35.23
C ARG A 10 16.55 -2.53 -34.46
N MET A 11 15.54 -3.12 -35.09
CA MET A 11 14.25 -3.37 -34.46
C MET A 11 14.40 -4.34 -33.27
N LEU A 12 15.15 -5.42 -33.44
CA LEU A 12 15.43 -6.41 -32.39
C LEU A 12 16.11 -5.77 -31.19
N ALA A 13 17.15 -4.97 -31.42
CA ALA A 13 17.86 -4.27 -30.34
C ALA A 13 16.95 -3.29 -29.57
N ALA A 14 15.95 -2.70 -30.23
CA ALA A 14 15.07 -1.70 -29.62
C ALA A 14 13.78 -2.27 -29.00
N MET A 15 13.47 -3.55 -29.20
CA MET A 15 12.22 -4.17 -28.76
C MET A 15 12.12 -4.33 -27.24
N ILE A 16 13.21 -4.77 -26.59
CA ILE A 16 13.26 -5.03 -25.15
C ILE A 16 14.54 -4.42 -24.60
N LEU A 17 14.41 -3.36 -23.81
CA LEU A 17 15.55 -2.60 -23.30
C LEU A 17 15.58 -2.62 -21.76
N PRO A 18 16.72 -2.96 -21.12
CA PRO A 18 16.90 -2.75 -19.69
C PRO A 18 17.09 -1.26 -19.44
N CYS A 19 16.27 -0.69 -18.56
CA CYS A 19 16.24 0.76 -18.37
C CYS A 19 16.04 1.14 -16.90
N VAL A 20 16.33 2.41 -16.61
CA VAL A 20 16.14 3.03 -15.29
C VAL A 20 15.29 4.28 -15.41
N VAL A 21 14.40 4.53 -14.45
CA VAL A 21 13.56 5.74 -14.42
C VAL A 21 14.43 6.97 -14.11
N VAL A 22 14.28 8.03 -14.92
CA VAL A 22 15.03 9.29 -14.76
C VAL A 22 14.14 10.52 -14.63
N ALA A 23 12.85 10.42 -14.95
CA ALA A 23 11.87 11.48 -14.68
C ALA A 23 10.47 10.88 -14.51
N VAL A 24 9.63 11.54 -13.71
CA VAL A 24 8.25 11.14 -13.43
C VAL A 24 7.34 12.35 -13.58
N ASP A 25 6.27 12.19 -14.35
CA ASP A 25 5.16 13.15 -14.45
C ASP A 25 3.93 12.51 -13.80
N LEU A 26 3.66 12.93 -12.58
CA LEU A 26 2.56 12.42 -11.77
C LEU A 26 1.19 12.84 -12.32
N ALA A 27 1.09 14.04 -12.90
CA ALA A 27 -0.17 14.56 -13.43
C ALA A 27 -0.59 13.81 -14.70
N ALA A 28 0.37 13.48 -15.57
CA ALA A 28 0.12 12.75 -16.81
C ALA A 28 0.19 11.22 -16.66
N ALA A 29 0.58 10.71 -15.48
CA ALA A 29 0.89 9.30 -15.24
C ALA A 29 1.91 8.74 -16.24
N ARG A 30 3.06 9.43 -16.37
CA ARG A 30 4.14 9.05 -17.29
C ARG A 30 5.52 9.05 -16.64
N VAL A 31 6.44 8.33 -17.26
CA VAL A 31 7.86 8.29 -16.90
C VAL A 31 8.75 8.54 -18.11
N ARG A 32 9.96 9.04 -17.87
CA ARG A 32 11.08 8.93 -18.81
C ARG A 32 12.07 7.92 -18.27
N VAL A 33 12.59 7.08 -19.16
CA VAL A 33 13.57 6.05 -18.81
C VAL A 33 14.84 6.24 -19.61
N ARG A 34 15.97 5.82 -19.04
CA ARG A 34 17.29 5.83 -19.68
C ARG A 34 17.79 4.40 -19.84
N CYS A 35 18.32 4.07 -21.01
CA CYS A 35 18.87 2.76 -21.36
C CYS A 35 20.22 3.01 -22.03
N GLY A 36 21.33 2.81 -21.29
CA GLY A 36 22.65 3.32 -21.69
C GLY A 36 22.67 4.84 -21.79
N ASP A 37 23.06 5.36 -22.95
CA ASP A 37 23.12 6.79 -23.26
C ASP A 37 21.80 7.35 -23.81
N TRP A 38 20.89 6.49 -24.24
CA TRP A 38 19.59 6.91 -24.79
C TRP A 38 18.58 7.19 -23.66
N THR A 39 17.81 8.27 -23.81
CA THR A 39 16.72 8.62 -22.90
C THR A 39 15.41 8.78 -23.67
N SER A 40 14.34 8.19 -23.15
CA SER A 40 13.02 8.21 -23.78
C SER A 40 12.33 9.58 -23.73
N GLY A 41 11.26 9.71 -24.54
CA GLY A 41 10.18 10.66 -24.27
C GLY A 41 9.30 10.19 -23.09
N TRP A 42 8.11 10.77 -22.95
CA TRP A 42 7.16 10.43 -21.88
C TRP A 42 6.32 9.18 -22.20
N LEU A 43 6.58 8.09 -21.48
CA LEU A 43 5.97 6.78 -21.70
C LEU A 43 5.05 6.41 -20.54
N ARG A 44 4.08 5.53 -20.80
CA ARG A 44 3.25 4.92 -19.75
C ARG A 44 4.02 3.79 -19.07
N TRP A 45 3.66 3.50 -17.82
CA TRP A 45 4.07 2.28 -17.14
C TRP A 45 2.91 1.29 -16.99
N HIS A 46 3.24 0.02 -16.78
CA HIS A 46 2.27 -1.02 -16.44
C HIS A 46 1.92 -0.95 -14.95
N ALA A 47 0.70 -0.52 -14.63
CA ALA A 47 0.15 -0.64 -13.28
C ALA A 47 -0.39 -2.05 -13.03
N GLN A 48 -0.60 -2.45 -11.76
CA GLN A 48 -1.15 -3.77 -11.43
C GLN A 48 -2.57 -3.98 -12.01
N ALA A 49 -3.38 -2.92 -12.10
CA ALA A 49 -4.72 -2.96 -12.68
C ALA A 49 -5.13 -1.59 -13.24
N ALA A 50 -5.79 -1.59 -14.40
CA ALA A 50 -6.24 -0.38 -15.11
C ALA A 50 -7.66 -0.51 -15.72
N GLY A 51 -8.52 -1.30 -15.10
CA GLY A 51 -9.92 -1.50 -15.50
C GLY A 51 -10.90 -0.74 -14.59
N GLN A 52 -12.02 -1.37 -14.21
CA GLN A 52 -12.92 -0.84 -13.18
C GLN A 52 -12.19 -0.71 -11.84
N ALA A 53 -11.45 -1.76 -11.44
CA ALA A 53 -10.45 -1.70 -10.40
C ALA A 53 -9.16 -1.07 -10.96
N ARG A 54 -8.58 -0.14 -10.20
CA ARG A 54 -7.41 0.65 -10.60
C ARG A 54 -6.41 0.66 -9.46
N HIS A 55 -5.14 0.43 -9.79
CA HIS A 55 -4.03 0.50 -8.84
C HIS A 55 -3.10 1.65 -9.21
N TRP A 56 -2.70 2.44 -8.21
CA TRP A 56 -1.76 3.54 -8.39
C TRP A 56 -0.52 3.33 -7.54
N ARG A 57 0.62 3.19 -8.23
CA ARG A 57 1.96 3.26 -7.66
C ARG A 57 2.88 3.81 -8.74
N ALA A 58 3.28 5.06 -8.60
CA ALA A 58 4.20 5.69 -9.54
C ALA A 58 5.60 5.06 -9.39
N PRO A 59 6.33 4.80 -10.49
CA PRO A 59 7.73 4.43 -10.41
C PRO A 59 8.57 5.51 -9.75
N SER A 60 9.56 5.12 -8.95
CA SER A 60 10.50 6.03 -8.31
C SER A 60 11.68 6.37 -9.23
N LEU A 61 12.34 7.51 -9.02
CA LEU A 61 13.61 7.80 -9.68
C LEU A 61 14.66 6.73 -9.33
N GLY A 62 15.42 6.28 -10.32
CA GLY A 62 16.40 5.22 -10.13
C GLY A 62 15.82 3.79 -10.11
N GLU A 63 14.49 3.63 -10.13
CA GLU A 63 13.88 2.30 -10.19
C GLU A 63 14.20 1.62 -11.53
N GLN A 64 14.69 0.38 -11.44
CA GLN A 64 15.05 -0.42 -12.61
C GLN A 64 13.82 -1.17 -13.14
N GLY A 65 13.82 -1.39 -14.45
CA GLY A 65 12.77 -2.14 -15.12
C GLY A 65 13.07 -2.37 -16.59
N VAL A 66 12.03 -2.75 -17.33
CA VAL A 66 12.15 -3.12 -18.74
C VAL A 66 11.24 -2.25 -19.59
N LEU A 67 11.76 -1.72 -20.68
CA LEU A 67 10.98 -1.06 -21.71
C LEU A 67 10.62 -2.05 -22.82
N LEU A 68 9.31 -2.18 -23.11
CA LEU A 68 8.78 -2.99 -24.20
C LEU A 68 8.28 -2.11 -25.33
N SER A 69 8.86 -2.26 -26.52
CA SER A 69 8.61 -1.41 -27.69
C SER A 69 8.17 -2.26 -28.90
N PRO A 70 6.88 -2.28 -29.26
CA PRO A 70 6.40 -3.01 -30.44
C PRO A 70 7.18 -2.60 -31.69
N SER A 71 7.68 -3.58 -32.44
CA SER A 71 8.48 -3.37 -33.66
C SER A 71 9.73 -2.48 -33.46
N GLY A 72 10.26 -2.39 -32.24
CA GLY A 72 11.39 -1.51 -31.92
C GLY A 72 11.04 -0.01 -31.88
N ALA A 73 9.74 0.35 -31.94
CA ALA A 73 9.28 1.73 -31.93
C ALA A 73 9.25 2.31 -30.50
N VAL A 74 10.42 2.71 -29.99
CA VAL A 74 10.61 3.20 -28.60
C VAL A 74 9.74 4.40 -28.22
N ALA A 75 9.26 5.18 -29.19
CA ALA A 75 8.34 6.30 -28.95
C ALA A 75 6.96 5.85 -28.41
N MET A 76 6.57 4.60 -28.69
CA MET A 76 5.32 3.99 -28.22
C MET A 76 5.57 2.90 -27.17
N GLY A 77 6.78 2.83 -26.64
CA GLY A 77 7.15 1.84 -25.64
C GLY A 77 6.36 1.98 -24.33
N THR A 78 6.32 0.89 -23.57
CA THR A 78 5.69 0.84 -22.25
C THR A 78 6.65 0.25 -21.23
N PHE A 79 6.71 0.85 -20.04
CA PHE A 79 7.69 0.49 -19.01
C PHE A 79 7.09 -0.46 -17.97
N ILE A 80 7.76 -1.57 -17.69
CA ILE A 80 7.45 -2.49 -16.58
C ILE A 80 8.46 -2.23 -15.45
N PRO A 81 8.05 -1.62 -14.33
CA PRO A 81 8.92 -1.40 -13.18
C PRO A 81 9.11 -2.67 -12.34
N GLY A 82 10.03 -2.63 -11.37
CA GLY A 82 10.06 -3.60 -10.27
C GLY A 82 11.25 -4.56 -10.23
N LEU A 83 12.34 -4.26 -10.95
CA LEU A 83 13.61 -4.95 -10.70
C LEU A 83 14.27 -4.34 -9.45
N TYR A 84 14.61 -5.19 -8.47
CA TYR A 84 15.32 -4.75 -7.28
C TYR A 84 16.69 -4.16 -7.62
N GLY A 85 17.06 -3.08 -6.93
CA GLY A 85 18.34 -2.39 -7.11
C GLY A 85 18.54 -1.32 -6.04
N ASP A 86 19.49 -0.41 -6.25
CA ASP A 86 19.87 0.58 -5.22
C ASP A 86 18.73 1.54 -4.84
N ALA A 87 17.79 1.81 -5.75
CA ALA A 87 16.60 2.62 -5.48
C ALA A 87 15.49 1.87 -4.72
N GLY A 88 15.61 0.54 -4.57
CA GLY A 88 14.61 -0.31 -3.94
C GLY A 88 15.10 -1.76 -3.88
N ALA A 89 15.72 -2.12 -2.76
CA ALA A 89 16.17 -3.50 -2.52
C ALA A 89 14.99 -4.43 -2.18
N ALA A 90 15.23 -5.74 -2.21
CA ALA A 90 14.24 -6.72 -1.77
C ALA A 90 13.82 -6.45 -0.31
N PRO A 91 12.51 -6.26 -0.01
CA PRO A 91 12.05 -5.88 1.33
C PRO A 91 11.91 -7.06 2.30
N ASP A 92 12.00 -8.29 1.78
CA ASP A 92 11.87 -9.54 2.54
C ASP A 92 12.65 -10.65 1.80
N SER A 93 12.91 -11.75 2.49
CA SER A 93 13.53 -12.97 1.96
C SER A 93 12.77 -14.24 2.33
N SER A 94 11.60 -14.11 2.98
CA SER A 94 10.76 -15.24 3.36
C SER A 94 10.13 -15.91 2.14
N ALA A 95 10.16 -17.24 2.10
CA ALA A 95 9.41 -18.03 1.13
C ALA A 95 7.92 -18.17 1.48
N SER A 96 7.49 -17.72 2.67
CA SER A 96 6.14 -17.88 3.19
C SER A 96 5.37 -16.56 3.40
N ARG A 97 5.89 -15.44 2.88
CA ARG A 97 5.33 -14.12 3.15
C ARG A 97 5.17 -13.26 1.90
N GLU A 98 4.02 -12.63 1.80
CA GLU A 98 3.76 -11.50 0.91
C GLU A 98 3.88 -10.21 1.74
N THR A 99 4.67 -9.24 1.26
CA THR A 99 5.05 -8.06 2.03
C THR A 99 5.10 -6.82 1.14
N TRP A 100 4.42 -5.76 1.58
CA TRP A 100 4.60 -4.38 1.15
C TRP A 100 5.38 -3.62 2.22
N ARG A 101 6.39 -2.85 1.81
CA ARG A 101 7.21 -2.01 2.70
C ARG A 101 7.32 -0.60 2.14
N PHE A 102 7.22 0.39 3.03
CA PHE A 102 7.28 1.80 2.70
C PHE A 102 8.53 2.45 3.31
N ASP A 103 8.91 3.61 2.78
CA ASP A 103 10.15 4.33 3.16
C ASP A 103 10.10 4.88 4.59
N ASP A 104 8.90 5.14 5.11
CA ASP A 104 8.65 5.53 6.51
C ASP A 104 8.74 4.37 7.51
N GLY A 105 9.07 3.16 7.03
CA GLY A 105 9.17 1.94 7.83
C GLY A 105 7.84 1.20 8.01
N ALA A 106 6.73 1.69 7.45
CA ALA A 106 5.46 0.96 7.49
C ALA A 106 5.50 -0.31 6.64
N SER A 107 4.64 -1.29 6.99
CA SER A 107 4.47 -2.52 6.22
C SER A 107 3.07 -3.12 6.31
N LEU A 108 2.67 -3.80 5.23
CA LEU A 108 1.51 -4.69 5.19
C LEU A 108 2.01 -6.06 4.76
N SER A 109 1.68 -7.12 5.50
CA SER A 109 2.15 -8.46 5.16
C SER A 109 1.19 -9.57 5.56
N TYR A 110 1.18 -10.64 4.76
CA TYR A 110 0.54 -11.91 5.10
C TYR A 110 1.57 -13.03 5.12
N ASP A 111 1.70 -13.71 6.26
CA ASP A 111 2.55 -14.89 6.42
C ASP A 111 1.67 -16.14 6.56
N TRP A 112 1.68 -17.01 5.55
CA TRP A 112 0.83 -18.20 5.54
C TRP A 112 1.39 -19.35 6.37
N SER A 113 2.67 -19.29 6.77
CA SER A 113 3.25 -20.25 7.71
C SER A 113 2.89 -19.92 9.15
N ALA A 114 2.79 -18.63 9.49
CA ALA A 114 2.38 -18.14 10.80
C ALA A 114 0.87 -17.85 10.90
N HIS A 115 0.12 -18.02 9.81
CA HIS A 115 -1.31 -17.70 9.69
C HIS A 115 -1.66 -16.27 10.17
N ARG A 116 -0.84 -15.28 9.79
CA ARG A 116 -0.94 -13.92 10.34
C ARG A 116 -0.94 -12.86 9.24
N TYR A 117 -1.94 -11.99 9.29
CA TYR A 117 -1.92 -10.69 8.60
C TYR A 117 -1.45 -9.59 9.56
N ARG A 118 -0.48 -8.78 9.15
CA ARG A 118 0.08 -7.70 9.97
C ARG A 118 0.08 -6.39 9.18
N ILE A 119 -0.54 -5.37 9.75
CA ILE A 119 -0.38 -3.97 9.37
C ILE A 119 0.43 -3.31 10.47
N GLU A 120 1.60 -2.77 10.14
CA GLU A 120 2.50 -2.11 11.08
C GLU A 120 2.88 -0.74 10.55
N VAL A 121 2.65 0.29 11.35
CA VAL A 121 2.95 1.68 11.02
C VAL A 121 3.74 2.25 12.21
N PRO A 122 5.00 2.73 12.03
CA PRO A 122 5.81 3.21 13.14
C PRO A 122 5.23 4.43 13.87
N SER A 123 4.56 5.31 13.13
CA SER A 123 3.81 6.46 13.65
C SER A 123 2.77 6.90 12.62
N GLY A 124 1.64 7.42 13.07
CA GLY A 124 0.59 7.96 12.23
C GLY A 124 -0.76 7.30 12.53
N THR A 125 -1.48 6.90 11.48
CA THR A 125 -2.85 6.40 11.63
C THR A 125 -3.18 5.24 10.69
N VAL A 126 -3.97 4.29 11.19
CA VAL A 126 -4.68 3.28 10.38
C VAL A 126 -6.18 3.55 10.49
N GLU A 127 -6.82 3.90 9.38
CA GLU A 127 -8.26 4.19 9.33
C GLU A 127 -9.01 3.10 8.54
N VAL A 128 -10.06 2.54 9.14
CA VAL A 128 -11.05 1.69 8.48
C VAL A 128 -12.38 2.41 8.49
N LYS A 129 -12.90 2.78 7.30
CA LYS A 129 -14.07 3.64 7.17
C LYS A 129 -15.12 3.07 6.21
N ALA A 130 -16.39 3.16 6.60
CA ALA A 130 -17.54 2.80 5.78
C ALA A 130 -18.67 3.83 6.01
N GLY A 131 -18.89 4.70 5.01
CA GLY A 131 -19.82 5.83 5.16
C GLY A 131 -19.40 6.75 6.31
N ALA A 132 -20.29 6.95 7.27
CA ALA A 132 -20.04 7.74 8.49
C ALA A 132 -19.36 6.94 9.62
N SER A 133 -19.31 5.61 9.53
CA SER A 133 -18.68 4.76 10.55
C SER A 133 -17.17 4.65 10.31
N ARG A 134 -16.38 4.65 11.38
CA ARG A 134 -14.93 4.46 11.32
C ARG A 134 -14.32 3.80 12.55
N VAL A 135 -13.22 3.11 12.34
CA VAL A 135 -12.25 2.71 13.37
C VAL A 135 -10.91 3.34 13.02
N LEU A 136 -10.33 4.07 13.97
CA LEU A 136 -9.04 4.75 13.84
C LEU A 136 -8.08 4.21 14.89
N VAL A 137 -6.91 3.74 14.46
CA VAL A 137 -5.77 3.45 15.34
C VAL A 137 -4.73 4.52 15.11
N SER A 138 -4.21 5.10 16.20
CA SER A 138 -3.15 6.11 16.19
C SER A 138 -2.12 5.81 17.28
N ASP A 139 -1.06 6.60 17.35
CA ASP A 139 -0.02 6.50 18.38
C ASP A 139 -0.58 6.59 19.81
N ALA A 140 -1.68 7.32 20.02
CA ALA A 140 -2.21 7.65 21.34
C ALA A 140 -3.55 6.99 21.68
N GLU A 141 -4.38 6.64 20.68
CA GLU A 141 -5.71 6.10 20.91
C GLU A 141 -6.17 5.13 19.81
N VAL A 142 -7.07 4.22 20.21
CA VAL A 142 -7.95 3.47 19.33
C VAL A 142 -9.36 4.01 19.50
N ARG A 143 -9.95 4.51 18.42
CA ARG A 143 -11.27 5.14 18.43
C ARG A 143 -12.23 4.44 17.48
N ALA A 144 -13.44 4.14 17.96
CA ALA A 144 -14.55 3.67 17.14
C ALA A 144 -15.68 4.71 17.14
N GLU A 145 -16.11 5.15 15.96
CA GLU A 145 -17.22 6.10 15.78
C GLU A 145 -18.25 5.49 14.84
N ALA A 146 -19.49 5.37 15.31
CA ALA A 146 -20.62 4.86 14.52
C ALA A 146 -21.95 5.26 15.16
N ALA A 147 -23.05 5.17 14.41
CA ALA A 147 -24.39 5.34 14.97
C ALA A 147 -24.75 4.28 16.02
N LYS A 148 -24.11 3.10 15.97
CA LYS A 148 -24.23 2.02 16.95
C LYS A 148 -22.90 1.27 17.03
N ILE A 149 -22.42 1.04 18.25
CA ILE A 149 -21.30 0.13 18.54
C ILE A 149 -21.88 -1.10 19.23
N SER A 150 -21.61 -2.30 18.69
CA SER A 150 -22.09 -3.57 19.24
C SER A 150 -20.90 -4.44 19.60
N LEU A 151 -20.82 -4.85 20.87
CA LEU A 151 -19.84 -5.81 21.36
C LEU A 151 -20.59 -7.10 21.72
N GLN A 152 -20.20 -8.22 21.12
CA GLN A 152 -20.84 -9.53 21.35
C GLN A 152 -19.81 -10.50 21.92
N GLY A 153 -20.02 -10.92 23.17
CA GLY A 153 -19.08 -11.72 23.94
C GLY A 153 -18.84 -11.11 25.33
N ALA A 154 -18.00 -11.76 26.13
CA ALA A 154 -17.54 -11.18 27.39
C ALA A 154 -16.67 -9.94 27.10
N VAL A 155 -16.89 -8.85 27.82
CA VAL A 155 -16.13 -7.61 27.70
C VAL A 155 -15.34 -7.40 28.99
N GLU A 156 -14.02 -7.37 28.87
CA GLU A 156 -13.09 -7.05 29.95
C GLU A 156 -12.42 -5.71 29.66
N ILE A 157 -12.38 -4.82 30.66
CA ILE A 157 -11.74 -3.50 30.54
C ILE A 157 -10.66 -3.41 31.62
N ALA A 158 -9.40 -3.50 31.21
CA ALA A 158 -8.24 -3.26 32.07
C ALA A 158 -7.97 -1.75 32.18
N GLY A 159 -8.84 -1.05 32.90
CA GLY A 159 -8.78 0.39 33.08
C GLY A 159 -10.12 0.98 33.50
N PRO A 160 -10.20 2.29 33.74
CA PRO A 160 -11.45 2.95 34.07
C PRO A 160 -12.42 2.97 32.87
N LEU A 161 -13.70 2.75 33.13
CA LEU A 161 -14.78 2.97 32.17
C LEU A 161 -15.47 4.31 32.47
N LYS A 162 -15.44 5.24 31.51
CA LYS A 162 -16.18 6.51 31.58
C LYS A 162 -17.32 6.50 30.55
N VAL A 163 -18.55 6.65 31.02
CA VAL A 163 -19.76 6.72 30.19
C VAL A 163 -20.39 8.10 30.39
N SER A 164 -20.70 8.80 29.29
CA SER A 164 -21.30 10.14 29.33
C SER A 164 -22.83 10.13 29.42
N GLY A 165 -23.46 9.03 29.03
CA GLY A 165 -24.90 8.79 29.17
C GLY A 165 -25.20 7.70 30.19
N ASP A 166 -26.42 7.17 30.13
CA ASP A 166 -26.89 6.16 31.08
C ASP A 166 -26.26 4.78 30.85
N ILE A 167 -26.11 4.03 31.95
CA ILE A 167 -25.74 2.62 31.93
C ILE A 167 -26.99 1.79 32.22
N LEU A 168 -27.47 1.07 31.21
CA LEU A 168 -28.62 0.17 31.33
C LEU A 168 -28.13 -1.28 31.49
N GLY A 169 -28.08 -1.76 32.74
CA GLY A 169 -27.73 -3.14 33.06
C GLY A 169 -28.93 -4.08 32.93
N GLY A 170 -28.80 -5.13 32.12
CA GLY A 170 -29.80 -6.22 32.06
C GLY A 170 -29.66 -7.25 33.19
N GLY A 171 -28.63 -7.12 34.03
CA GLY A 171 -28.33 -8.01 35.16
C GLY A 171 -27.72 -7.21 36.32
N SER A 172 -27.05 -7.91 37.25
CA SER A 172 -26.45 -7.28 38.42
C SER A 172 -25.26 -6.38 38.06
N ILE A 173 -25.21 -5.20 38.68
CA ILE A 173 -24.04 -4.31 38.70
C ILE A 173 -23.46 -4.36 40.11
N ILE A 174 -22.20 -4.81 40.23
CA ILE A 174 -21.52 -5.02 41.51
C ILE A 174 -20.19 -4.26 41.47
N ASP A 175 -19.98 -3.36 42.42
CA ASP A 175 -18.68 -2.72 42.64
C ASP A 175 -17.86 -3.49 43.69
N THR A 176 -16.59 -3.14 43.86
CA THR A 176 -15.73 -3.74 44.90
C THR A 176 -15.78 -2.94 46.21
N SER A 177 -16.06 -1.64 46.15
CA SER A 177 -15.90 -0.71 47.29
C SER A 177 -17.19 -0.34 48.03
N GLY A 178 -18.37 -0.78 47.58
CA GLY A 178 -19.66 -0.49 48.19
C GLY A 178 -20.07 0.99 48.09
N ASN A 179 -20.74 1.36 46.99
CA ASN A 179 -21.61 2.54 46.79
C ASN A 179 -21.33 3.83 47.59
N SER A 180 -20.82 4.86 46.90
CA SER A 180 -21.03 6.26 47.30
C SER A 180 -22.48 6.67 47.01
N ASN A 181 -23.25 6.82 48.09
CA ASN A 181 -24.68 7.14 48.22
C ASN A 181 -25.19 8.46 47.59
N HIS A 182 -24.68 8.88 46.44
CA HIS A 182 -25.12 10.09 45.73
C HIS A 182 -25.77 9.78 44.38
N HIS A 183 -26.81 8.95 44.36
CA HIS A 183 -27.80 9.00 43.27
C HIS A 183 -29.15 9.43 43.83
N THR A 184 -29.73 10.44 43.18
CA THR A 184 -31.10 10.89 43.43
C THR A 184 -32.03 10.08 42.52
N HIS A 185 -33.11 9.55 43.10
CA HIS A 185 -34.22 8.95 42.35
C HIS A 185 -34.95 10.00 41.51
#